data_AF-A0A960UQD1-F1
#
_entry.id   AF-A0A960UQD1-F1
#
_cell.length_a   1.000
_cell.length_b   1.000
_cell.length_c   1.000
_cell.angle_alpha   90.00
_cell.angle_beta   90.00
_cell.angle_gamma   90.00
#
_symmetry.space_group_name_H-M   'P 1'
#
loop_
_entity.id
_entity.type
_entity.pdbx_description
1 polymer ?
#
loop_
_entity_poly.entity_id
_entity_poly.type
_entity_poly.pdbx_seq_one_letter_code
_entity_poly.pdbx_strand_id
1 'polypeptide(L)'
;MALTDPDHPILAETSDSSLLLINISGVDRPGISRSITEVLAQYNVQILDMGQSVIHESLSLGILIRIPPRQSGAPVVKDLLFRAHHFGIPIHFTPIDQASYDRWVGHGGQPRYIVTLLSRDLRASHVHHATRIIAEQGLNIHSIRR
;
A
#
# COMPACT_ATOMS: atom_id res chain seq x y z
N MET A 1 -4.49 -29.98 -10.22
CA MET A 1 -3.54 -29.72 -11.32
C MET A 1 -3.16 -28.25 -11.21
N ALA A 2 -2.12 -27.97 -10.43
CA ALA A 2 -1.66 -26.62 -10.13
C ALA A 2 -0.83 -26.12 -11.31
N LEU A 3 -1.21 -24.97 -11.87
CA LEU A 3 -0.35 -24.22 -12.78
C LEU A 3 0.67 -23.48 -11.90
N THR A 4 1.79 -24.12 -11.65
CA THR A 4 3.03 -23.44 -11.22
C THR A 4 3.55 -22.63 -12.39
N ASP A 5 3.55 -21.31 -12.21
CA ASP A 5 4.26 -20.36 -13.06
C ASP A 5 5.77 -20.68 -13.01
N PRO A 6 6.42 -21.01 -14.15
CA PRO A 6 7.80 -21.47 -14.20
C PRO A 6 8.86 -20.35 -14.07
N ASP A 7 8.47 -19.07 -13.95
CA ASP A 7 9.41 -17.94 -13.89
C ASP A 7 9.60 -17.34 -12.49
N HIS A 8 9.29 -18.07 -11.40
CA HIS A 8 9.74 -17.65 -10.07
C HIS A 8 11.15 -18.19 -9.80
N PRO A 9 12.22 -17.37 -9.89
CA PRO A 9 13.55 -17.82 -9.48
C PRO A 9 13.51 -18.13 -7.98
N ILE A 10 13.89 -19.36 -7.67
CA ILE A 10 14.15 -19.85 -6.32
C ILE A 10 15.44 -19.16 -5.85
N LEU A 11 15.33 -17.95 -5.30
CA LEU A 11 16.49 -17.23 -4.76
C LEU A 11 16.73 -17.64 -3.31
N ALA A 12 17.46 -18.74 -3.15
CA ALA A 12 18.32 -18.91 -2.01
C ALA A 12 19.66 -18.21 -2.30
N GLU A 13 19.75 -16.91 -2.04
CA GLU A 13 21.02 -16.24 -1.71
C GLU A 13 20.74 -15.10 -0.71
N THR A 14 21.20 -15.31 0.53
CA THR A 14 21.15 -14.37 1.63
C THR A 14 22.05 -13.16 1.34
N SER A 15 21.44 -12.04 1.00
CA SER A 15 22.01 -10.70 1.12
C SER A 15 20.80 -9.78 1.30
N ASP A 16 20.58 -9.29 2.52
CA ASP A 16 19.29 -8.79 3.04
C ASP A 16 18.68 -7.66 2.19
N SER A 17 17.79 -8.01 1.26
CA SER A 17 16.86 -7.03 0.68
C SER A 17 15.86 -6.66 1.76
N SER A 18 15.79 -5.38 2.12
CA SER A 18 14.86 -4.91 3.15
C SER A 18 13.52 -4.53 2.54
N LEU A 19 12.43 -5.01 3.14
CA LEU A 19 11.07 -4.61 2.79
C LEU A 19 10.63 -3.46 3.69
N LEU A 20 10.03 -2.44 3.10
CA LEU A 20 9.60 -1.26 3.81
C LEU A 20 8.22 -0.82 3.32
N LEU A 21 7.29 -0.66 4.25
CA LEU A 21 6.02 0.00 3.99
C LEU A 21 6.16 1.49 4.30
N ILE A 22 5.87 2.32 3.31
CA ILE A 22 5.83 3.77 3.40
C ILE A 22 4.38 4.21 3.44
N ASN A 23 4.00 4.97 4.47
CA ASN A 23 2.68 5.58 4.58
C ASN A 23 2.81 7.09 4.62
N ILE A 24 2.16 7.76 3.67
CA ILE A 24 2.08 9.22 3.57
C ILE A 24 0.61 9.61 3.74
N SER A 25 0.35 10.51 4.67
CA SER A 25 -1.00 11.04 4.89
C SER A 25 -0.94 12.54 5.15
N GLY A 26 -1.86 13.29 4.55
CA GLY A 26 -1.86 14.75 4.67
C GLY A 26 -2.73 15.44 3.64
N VAL A 27 -2.48 16.73 3.42
CA VAL A 27 -3.16 17.51 2.39
C VAL A 27 -2.57 17.16 1.02
N ASP A 28 -3.42 16.77 0.09
CA ASP A 28 -3.06 16.46 -1.29
C ASP A 28 -2.58 17.70 -2.02
N ARG A 29 -1.50 17.54 -2.78
CA ARG A 29 -0.89 18.61 -3.58
C ARG A 29 -0.27 18.02 -4.84
N PRO A 30 -0.33 18.74 -5.97
CA PRO A 30 0.38 18.34 -7.17
C PRO A 30 1.86 18.07 -6.90
N GLY A 31 2.36 16.94 -7.41
CA GLY A 31 3.79 16.61 -7.38
C GLY A 31 4.26 15.74 -6.22
N ILE A 32 3.42 15.43 -5.22
CA ILE A 32 3.79 14.52 -4.11
C ILE A 32 4.24 13.17 -4.66
N SER A 33 3.37 12.46 -5.40
CA SER A 33 3.69 11.13 -5.92
C SER A 33 4.92 11.15 -6.84
N ARG A 34 5.05 12.16 -7.71
CA ARG A 34 6.24 12.38 -8.55
C ARG A 34 7.51 12.51 -7.71
N SER A 35 7.48 13.34 -6.67
CA SER A 35 8.67 13.60 -5.85
C SER A 35 9.10 12.39 -5.03
N ILE A 36 8.15 11.58 -4.58
CA ILE A 36 8.43 10.35 -3.84
C ILE A 36 9.01 9.30 -4.79
N THR A 37 8.37 9.08 -5.94
CA THR A 37 8.87 8.08 -6.91
C THR A 37 10.18 8.49 -7.57
N GLU A 38 10.47 9.79 -7.71
CA GLU A 38 11.77 10.29 -8.15
C GLU A 38 12.90 9.85 -7.21
N VAL A 39 12.70 9.96 -5.89
CA VAL A 39 13.69 9.47 -4.91
C VAL A 39 13.83 7.95 -5.01
N LEU A 40 12.72 7.21 -5.01
CA LEU A 40 12.76 5.75 -5.12
C LEU A 40 13.50 5.28 -6.39
N ALA A 41 13.29 5.96 -7.51
CA ALA A 41 13.94 5.66 -8.78
C ALA A 41 15.46 5.93 -8.74
N GLN A 42 15.91 7.01 -8.09
CA GLN A 42 17.35 7.30 -7.92
C GLN A 42 18.10 6.19 -7.20
N TYR A 43 17.40 5.51 -6.28
CA TYR A 43 17.93 4.38 -5.52
C TYR A 43 17.58 3.02 -6.12
N ASN A 44 17.07 2.95 -7.37
CA ASN A 44 16.69 1.69 -8.02
C ASN A 44 15.83 0.78 -7.11
N VAL A 45 14.94 1.39 -6.33
CA VAL A 45 14.06 0.69 -5.39
C VAL A 45 12.93 0.05 -6.18
N GLN A 46 12.61 -1.21 -5.86
CA GLN A 46 11.48 -1.89 -6.45
C GLN A 46 10.19 -1.56 -5.68
N ILE A 47 9.14 -1.13 -6.37
CA ILE A 47 7.80 -1.00 -5.79
C ILE A 47 7.10 -2.36 -5.95
N LEU A 48 6.66 -2.95 -4.83
CA LEU A 48 5.94 -4.21 -4.79
C LEU A 48 4.42 -4.01 -4.81
N ASP A 49 3.96 -2.95 -4.15
CA ASP A 49 2.56 -2.53 -4.16
C ASP A 49 2.46 -1.02 -3.93
N MET A 50 1.42 -0.40 -4.48
CA MET A 50 1.15 1.02 -4.27
C MET A 50 -0.36 1.27 -4.34
N GLY A 51 -0.88 1.93 -3.32
CA GLY A 51 -2.28 2.33 -3.24
C GLY A 51 -2.40 3.79 -2.83
N GLN A 52 -3.29 4.52 -3.51
CA GLN A 52 -3.60 5.91 -3.18
C GLN A 52 -5.11 6.10 -3.06
N SER A 53 -5.50 6.94 -2.12
CA SER A 53 -6.84 7.51 -2.03
C SER A 53 -6.76 9.00 -1.74
N VAL A 54 -7.72 9.76 -2.28
CA VAL A 54 -7.89 11.18 -1.99
C VAL A 54 -9.35 11.41 -1.64
N ILE A 55 -9.63 11.94 -0.45
CA ILE A 55 -10.98 12.27 0.01
C ILE A 55 -10.96 13.72 0.50
N HIS A 56 -11.68 14.62 -0.19
CA HIS A 56 -11.73 16.05 0.14
C HIS A 56 -10.34 16.65 0.43
N GLU A 57 -9.40 16.50 -0.52
CA GLU A 57 -8.01 16.96 -0.40
C GLU A 57 -7.19 16.25 0.67
N SER A 58 -7.71 15.23 1.36
CA SER A 58 -6.92 14.37 2.23
C SER A 58 -6.34 13.21 1.44
N LEU A 59 -5.01 13.24 1.24
CA LEU A 59 -4.22 12.18 0.63
C LEU A 59 -3.94 11.09 1.66
N SER A 60 -4.11 9.84 1.25
CA SER A 60 -3.49 8.66 1.86
C SER A 60 -2.81 7.84 0.77
N LEU A 61 -1.50 7.69 0.89
CA LEU A 61 -0.65 6.96 -0.04
C LEU A 61 0.16 5.91 0.73
N GLY A 62 -0.06 4.65 0.39
CA GLY A 62 0.71 3.50 0.86
C GLY A 62 1.60 2.97 -0.26
N ILE A 63 2.88 2.71 0.04
CA ILE A 63 3.83 2.14 -0.92
C ILE A 63 4.62 1.06 -0.21
N LEU A 64 4.52 -0.17 -0.70
CA LEU A 64 5.37 -1.27 -0.27
C LEU A 64 6.56 -1.37 -1.22
N ILE A 65 7.76 -1.29 -0.67
CA ILE A 65 9.00 -1.30 -1.45
C ILE A 65 9.96 -2.39 -1.01
N ARG A 66 10.84 -2.80 -1.94
CA ARG A 66 12.02 -3.63 -1.68
C ARG A 66 13.26 -2.82 -2.02
N ILE A 67 14.12 -2.62 -1.02
CA ILE A 67 15.41 -1.96 -1.19
C ILE A 67 16.44 -3.03 -1.60
N PRO A 68 17.21 -2.81 -2.69
CA PRO A 68 18.23 -3.77 -3.12
C PRO A 68 19.30 -3.97 -2.04
N PRO A 69 19.83 -5.19 -1.86
CA PRO A 69 20.78 -5.48 -0.78
C PRO A 69 22.13 -4.78 -0.93
N ARG A 70 22.45 -4.30 -2.14
CA ARG A 70 23.66 -3.51 -2.41
C ARG A 70 23.55 -2.06 -1.92
N GLN A 71 22.41 -1.65 -1.37
CA GLN A 71 22.18 -0.31 -0.86
C GLN A 71 21.80 -0.34 0.61
N SER A 72 22.41 0.55 1.40
CA SER A 72 21.90 0.84 2.74
C SER A 72 20.54 1.53 2.59
N GLY A 73 19.55 1.12 3.38
CA GLY A 73 18.22 1.76 3.37
C GLY A 73 18.21 3.17 3.95
N ALA A 74 19.21 3.54 4.76
CA ALA A 74 19.26 4.83 5.46
C ALA A 74 19.29 6.06 4.51
N PRO A 75 20.09 6.09 3.42
CA PRO A 75 20.00 7.13 2.40
C PRO A 75 18.60 7.32 1.81
N VAL A 76 17.92 6.23 1.42
CA VAL A 76 16.58 6.27 0.82
C VAL A 76 15.58 6.91 1.80
N VAL A 77 15.58 6.42 3.05
CA VAL A 77 14.68 6.93 4.10
C VAL A 77 14.94 8.41 4.37
N LYS A 78 16.21 8.82 4.45
CA LYS A 78 16.59 10.22 4.66
C LYS A 78 16.04 11.12 3.56
N ASP A 79 16.28 10.77 2.30
CA ASP A 79 15.85 11.62 1.18
C ASP A 79 14.33 11.69 1.05
N LEU A 80 13.63 10.59 1.35
CA LEU A 80 12.17 10.58 1.46
C LEU A 80 11.66 11.48 2.59
N LEU A 81 12.30 11.47 3.76
CA LEU A 81 11.98 12.40 4.85
C LEU A 81 12.14 13.86 4.42
N PHE A 82 13.23 14.20 3.70
CA PHE A 82 13.44 15.55 3.18
C PHE A 82 12.35 15.97 2.19
N ARG A 83 11.96 15.09 1.26
CA ARG A 83 10.88 15.39 0.32
C ARG A 83 9.54 15.56 1.04
N ALA A 84 9.19 14.65 1.95
CA ALA A 84 7.95 14.75 2.72
C ALA A 84 7.89 16.05 3.54
N HIS A 85 9.00 16.41 4.20
CA HIS A 85 9.11 17.68 4.92
C HIS A 85 8.93 18.89 4.00
N HIS A 86 9.51 18.89 2.79
CA HIS A 86 9.33 19.96 1.80
C HIS A 86 7.86 20.18 1.43
N PHE A 87 7.08 19.10 1.30
CA PHE A 87 5.64 19.18 1.05
C PHE A 87 4.80 19.48 2.31
N GLY A 88 5.41 19.44 3.49
CA GLY A 88 4.71 19.58 4.78
C GLY A 88 3.80 18.39 5.09
N ILE A 89 4.12 17.19 4.57
CA ILE A 89 3.32 15.98 4.76
C ILE A 89 4.03 14.99 5.70
N PRO A 90 3.31 14.44 6.69
CA PRO A 90 3.79 13.31 7.48
C PRO A 90 4.13 12.09 6.60
N ILE A 91 5.24 11.42 6.93
CA ILE A 91 5.64 10.15 6.33
C ILE A 91 6.05 9.19 7.45
N HIS A 92 5.59 7.94 7.34
CA HIS A 92 5.89 6.87 8.28
C HIS A 92 6.50 5.68 7.54
N PHE A 93 7.47 5.05 8.19
CA PHE A 93 8.18 3.89 7.66
C PHE A 93 7.97 2.71 8.60
N THR A 94 7.55 1.58 8.06
CA THR A 94 7.35 0.34 8.82
C THR A 94 8.14 -0.78 8.14
N PRO A 95 9.21 -1.30 8.77
CA PRO A 95 9.91 -2.48 8.27
C PRO A 95 8.94 -3.67 8.21
N ILE A 96 8.98 -4.42 7.11
CA ILE A 96 8.18 -5.62 6.92
C ILE A 96 9.13 -6.81 6.86
N ASP A 97 8.86 -7.85 7.65
CA ASP A 97 9.60 -9.11 7.51
C ASP A 97 9.09 -9.92 6.30
N GLN A 98 9.94 -10.79 5.77
CA GLN A 98 9.62 -11.60 4.59
C GLN A 98 8.38 -12.48 4.83
N ALA A 99 8.22 -13.05 6.04
CA ALA A 99 7.08 -13.90 6.37
C ALA A 99 5.74 -13.14 6.34
N SER A 100 5.72 -11.88 6.76
CA SER A 100 4.55 -11.00 6.72
C SER A 100 4.19 -10.62 5.30
N TYR A 101 5.19 -10.36 4.45
CA TYR A 101 4.99 -10.17 3.03
C TYR A 101 4.41 -11.41 2.36
N ASP A 102 5.00 -12.58 2.60
CA ASP A 102 4.55 -13.85 2.01
C ASP A 102 3.12 -14.18 2.43
N ARG A 103 2.76 -13.92 3.70
CA ARG A 103 1.37 -13.97 4.15
C ARG A 103 0.51 -13.01 3.35
N TRP A 104 0.87 -11.73 3.25
CA TRP A 104 0.08 -10.72 2.54
C TRP A 104 -0.16 -11.09 1.06
N VAL A 105 0.89 -11.52 0.34
CA VAL A 105 0.78 -12.03 -1.04
C VAL A 105 -0.12 -13.26 -1.10
N GLY A 106 0.01 -14.18 -0.15
CA GLY A 106 -0.83 -15.37 -0.04
C GLY A 106 -2.33 -15.09 0.18
N HIS A 107 -2.69 -13.93 0.72
CA HIS A 107 -4.10 -13.49 0.84
C HIS A 107 -4.67 -12.91 -0.46
N GLY A 108 -3.85 -12.73 -1.51
CA GLY A 108 -4.25 -12.22 -2.82
C GLY A 108 -5.28 -13.07 -3.58
N GLY A 109 -5.60 -14.28 -3.08
CA GLY A 109 -6.60 -15.19 -3.64
C GLY A 109 -7.98 -15.15 -2.97
N GLN A 110 -8.22 -14.30 -1.98
CA GLN A 110 -9.55 -14.19 -1.34
C GLN A 110 -10.57 -13.65 -2.36
N PRO A 111 -11.77 -14.27 -2.47
CA PRO A 111 -12.81 -13.81 -3.39
C PRO A 111 -13.21 -12.37 -3.07
N ARG A 112 -13.21 -11.52 -4.10
CA ARG A 112 -13.61 -10.12 -3.99
C ARG A 112 -15.06 -9.95 -4.41
N TYR A 113 -15.85 -9.31 -3.57
CA TYR A 113 -17.26 -9.02 -3.81
C TYR A 113 -17.47 -7.52 -4.00
N ILE A 114 -18.38 -7.16 -4.90
CA ILE A 114 -18.88 -5.80 -5.05
C ILE A 114 -20.31 -5.78 -4.53
N VAL A 115 -20.59 -4.90 -3.58
CA VAL A 115 -21.94 -4.66 -3.03
C VAL A 115 -22.38 -3.27 -3.47
N THR A 116 -23.52 -3.19 -4.16
CA THR A 116 -24.09 -1.91 -4.61
C THR A 116 -25.30 -1.55 -3.76
N LEU A 117 -25.22 -0.40 -3.08
CA LEU A 117 -26.28 0.15 -2.24
C LEU A 117 -27.00 1.26 -3.02
N LEU A 118 -28.28 1.02 -3.35
CA LEU A 118 -29.11 1.99 -4.08
C LEU A 118 -30.16 2.58 -3.16
N SER A 119 -30.20 3.91 -3.08
CA SER A 119 -31.24 4.65 -2.35
C SER A 119 -31.45 6.03 -2.97
N ARG A 120 -32.66 6.58 -2.83
CA ARG A 120 -32.95 7.98 -3.17
C ARG A 120 -32.25 8.96 -2.23
N ASP A 121 -32.06 8.56 -0.98
CA ASP A 121 -31.34 9.30 0.06
C ASP A 121 -30.48 8.32 0.86
N LEU A 122 -29.15 8.49 0.84
CA LEU A 122 -28.22 7.56 1.47
C LEU A 122 -27.95 8.01 2.90
N ARG A 123 -28.58 7.33 3.87
CA ARG A 123 -28.44 7.59 5.30
C ARG A 123 -27.44 6.64 5.94
N ALA A 124 -26.86 7.05 7.07
CA ALA A 124 -25.93 6.24 7.86
C ALA A 124 -26.52 4.88 8.27
N SER A 125 -27.83 4.82 8.55
CA SER A 125 -28.53 3.56 8.86
C SER A 125 -28.47 2.56 7.71
N HIS A 126 -28.61 2.99 6.46
CA HIS A 126 -28.53 2.11 5.30
C HIS A 126 -27.13 1.50 5.17
N VAL A 127 -26.09 2.33 5.33
CA VAL A 127 -24.70 1.87 5.30
C VAL A 127 -24.43 0.91 6.46
N HIS A 128 -24.87 1.25 7.68
CA HIS A 128 -24.70 0.40 8.86
C HIS A 128 -25.30 -0.99 8.68
N HIS A 129 -26.52 -1.10 8.15
CA HIS A 129 -27.14 -2.42 7.94
C HIS A 129 -26.33 -3.29 6.98
N ALA A 130 -25.78 -2.70 5.91
CA ALA A 130 -24.95 -3.41 4.96
C ALA A 130 -23.59 -3.79 5.55
N THR A 131 -22.90 -2.86 6.21
CA THR A 131 -21.58 -3.12 6.79
C THR A 131 -21.65 -4.11 7.95
N ARG A 132 -22.75 -4.12 8.72
CA ARG A 132 -23.04 -5.14 9.74
C ARG A 132 -23.09 -6.55 9.14
N ILE A 133 -23.86 -6.74 8.07
CA ILE A 133 -23.97 -8.06 7.40
C ILE A 133 -22.61 -8.50 6.86
N ILE A 134 -21.86 -7.59 6.23
CA ILE A 134 -20.51 -7.87 5.71
C ILE A 134 -19.60 -8.35 6.86
N ALA A 135 -19.61 -7.66 8.00
CA ALA A 135 -18.82 -8.03 9.17
C ALA A 135 -19.25 -9.38 9.78
N GLU A 136 -20.56 -9.65 9.86
CA GLU A 136 -21.10 -10.93 10.35
C GLU A 136 -20.70 -12.12 9.46
N GLN A 137 -20.40 -11.89 8.18
CA GLN A 137 -19.85 -12.90 7.27
C GLN A 137 -18.32 -13.02 7.35
N GLY A 138 -17.66 -12.28 8.26
CA GLY A 138 -16.21 -12.28 8.41
C GLY A 138 -15.47 -11.59 7.25
N LEU A 139 -16.15 -10.74 6.48
CA LEU A 139 -15.56 -10.04 5.35
C LEU A 139 -15.05 -8.65 5.73
N ASN A 140 -13.93 -8.24 5.14
CA ASN A 140 -13.40 -6.89 5.26
C ASN A 140 -13.84 -6.01 4.09
N ILE A 141 -13.95 -4.69 4.33
CA ILE A 141 -14.27 -3.70 3.30
C ILE A 141 -12.98 -3.03 2.85
N HIS A 142 -12.62 -3.24 1.58
CA HIS A 142 -11.42 -2.64 0.99
C HIS A 142 -11.64 -1.20 0.52
N SER A 143 -12.80 -0.89 -0.03
CA SER A 143 -13.09 0.45 -0.54
C SER A 143 -14.58 0.73 -0.54
N ILE A 144 -14.95 1.98 -0.25
CA ILE A 144 -16.30 2.51 -0.45
C ILE A 144 -16.19 3.66 -1.43
N ARG A 145 -17.05 3.66 -2.46
CA ARG A 145 -17.15 4.74 -3.45
C ARG A 145 -18.60 5.18 -3.52
N ARG A 146 -18.83 6.49 -3.62
CA ARG A 146 -20.15 7.12 -3.75
C ARG A 146 -20.27 7.77 -5.11
#